data_AF-A0A954X7I0-F1
#
_entry.id   AF-A0A954X7I0-F1
#
_cell.length_a   1.000
_cell.length_b   1.000
_cell.length_c   1.000
_cell.angle_alpha   90.00
_cell.angle_beta   90.00
_cell.angle_gamma   90.00
#
_symmetry.space_group_name_H-M   'P 1'
#
loop_
_entity.id
_entity.type
_entity.pdbx_description
1 polymer ?
#
loop_
_entity_poly.entity_id
_entity_poly.type
_entity_poly.pdbx_seq_one_letter_code
_entity_poly.pdbx_strand_id
1 'polypeptide(L)'
;MRFDVLTLFPALFDSYLQQSLLNKAIDSGLVEVHRHDFRDWTTDKHRSVDDRPFGGGPGMVIKVEPVVQCVEHVRTLADDPGHLVLLTPQGETLGQPLVERLAEHRRL
;
A
#
# COMPACT_ATOMS: atom_id res chain seq x y z
N MET A 1 4.22 12.56 -9.24
CA MET A 1 4.65 11.51 -8.29
C MET A 1 3.52 10.52 -8.14
N ARG A 2 3.79 9.21 -8.10
CA ARG A 2 2.76 8.17 -8.01
C ARG A 2 2.86 7.42 -6.69
N PHE A 3 1.72 7.13 -6.07
CA PHE A 3 1.60 6.28 -4.89
C PHE A 3 0.72 5.08 -5.21
N ASP A 4 1.19 3.87 -4.91
CA ASP A 4 0.41 2.64 -4.96
C ASP A 4 0.19 2.11 -3.53
N VAL A 5 -1.03 2.23 -3.03
CA VAL A 5 -1.40 1.81 -1.68
C VAL A 5 -2.00 0.41 -1.70
N LEU A 6 -1.29 -0.56 -1.15
CA LEU A 6 -1.76 -1.93 -0.99
C LEU A 6 -2.40 -2.08 0.39
N THR A 7 -3.71 -2.33 0.44
CA THR A 7 -4.47 -2.25 1.70
C THR A 7 -5.70 -3.15 1.68
N LEU A 8 -6.15 -3.61 2.85
CA LEU A 8 -7.45 -4.26 2.99
C LEU A 8 -8.63 -3.26 2.96
N PHE A 9 -8.38 -1.96 2.98
CA PHE A 9 -9.46 -0.97 3.14
C PHE A 9 -9.25 0.21 2.20
N PRO A 10 -9.37 0.02 0.88
CA PRO A 10 -9.12 1.08 -0.10
C PRO A 10 -10.04 2.29 0.11
N ALA A 11 -11.30 2.06 0.51
CA ALA A 11 -12.29 3.11 0.75
C ALA A 11 -11.93 4.07 1.90
N LEU A 12 -11.03 3.68 2.81
CA LEU A 12 -10.58 4.59 3.88
C LEU A 12 -9.88 5.83 3.33
N PHE A 13 -9.29 5.74 2.14
CA PHE A 13 -8.53 6.82 1.53
C PHE A 13 -9.41 7.85 0.83
N ASP A 14 -10.65 7.48 0.46
CA ASP A 14 -11.52 8.30 -0.40
C ASP A 14 -11.77 9.68 0.22
N SER A 15 -12.09 9.72 1.51
CA SER A 15 -12.37 10.97 2.19
C SER A 15 -11.11 11.83 2.31
N TYR A 16 -9.97 11.27 2.72
CA TYR A 16 -8.73 12.02 2.95
C TYR A 16 -8.13 12.59 1.66
N LEU A 17 -8.13 11.80 0.58
CA LEU A 17 -7.57 12.22 -0.71
C LEU A 17 -8.38 13.37 -1.34
N GLN A 18 -9.65 13.51 -0.99
CA GLN A 18 -10.54 14.58 -1.46
C GLN A 18 -10.45 15.86 -0.63
N GLN A 19 -9.56 15.96 0.36
CA GLN A 19 -9.45 17.15 1.20
C GLN A 19 -8.34 18.12 0.74
N SER A 20 -8.68 19.41 0.71
CA SER A 20 -7.74 20.54 0.72
C SER A 20 -6.60 20.42 -0.33
N LEU A 21 -5.34 20.50 0.10
CA LEU A 21 -4.15 20.49 -0.76
C LEU A 21 -3.96 19.17 -1.50
N LEU A 22 -4.30 18.03 -0.89
CA LEU A 22 -4.17 16.73 -1.54
C LEU A 22 -5.11 16.64 -2.76
N ASN A 23 -6.37 17.05 -2.59
CA ASN A 23 -7.31 17.07 -3.70
C ASN A 23 -6.82 17.96 -4.85
N LYS A 24 -6.35 19.17 -4.54
CA LYS A 24 -5.81 20.09 -5.55
C LYS A 24 -4.59 19.50 -6.28
N ALA A 25 -3.70 18.80 -5.57
CA ALA A 25 -2.52 18.17 -6.17
C ALA A 25 -2.90 17.01 -7.09
N ILE A 26 -3.94 16.24 -6.73
CA ILE A 26 -4.47 15.15 -7.55
C ILE A 26 -5.20 15.71 -8.78
N ASP A 27 -6.10 16.68 -8.61
CA ASP A 27 -6.86 17.30 -9.71
C ASP A 27 -5.95 18.00 -10.73
N SER A 28 -4.78 18.48 -10.29
CA SER A 28 -3.76 19.09 -11.17
C SER A 28 -2.77 18.09 -11.76
N GLY A 29 -2.89 16.79 -11.44
CA GLY A 29 -2.01 15.74 -11.95
C GLY A 29 -0.58 15.76 -11.39
N LEU A 30 -0.34 16.49 -10.28
CA LEU A 30 0.97 16.52 -9.63
C LEU A 30 1.24 15.22 -8.84
N VAL A 31 0.17 14.63 -8.31
CA VAL A 31 0.19 13.39 -7.54
C VAL A 31 -0.89 12.44 -8.05
N GLU A 32 -0.53 11.17 -8.21
CA GLU A 32 -1.46 10.08 -8.52
C GLU A 32 -1.48 9.10 -7.34
N VAL A 33 -2.67 8.66 -6.92
CA VAL A 33 -2.82 7.68 -5.84
C VAL A 33 -3.72 6.53 -6.29
N HIS A 34 -3.12 5.36 -6.44
CA HIS A 34 -3.80 4.10 -6.75
C HIS A 34 -3.96 3.28 -5.48
N ARG A 35 -5.10 2.61 -5.33
CA ARG A 35 -5.41 1.76 -4.17
C ARG A 35 -5.67 0.36 -4.68
N HIS A 36 -5.05 -0.62 -4.04
CA HIS A 36 -5.12 -2.03 -4.44
C HIS A 36 -5.60 -2.84 -3.23
N ASP A 37 -6.80 -3.42 -3.33
CA ASP A 37 -7.27 -4.37 -2.31
C ASP A 37 -6.62 -5.72 -2.56
N PHE A 38 -5.64 -6.09 -1.75
CA PHE A 38 -4.96 -7.37 -1.95
C PHE A 38 -5.88 -8.58 -1.76
N ARG A 39 -7.12 -8.41 -1.26
CA ARG A 39 -8.17 -9.44 -1.35
C ARG A 39 -8.49 -9.83 -2.79
N ASP A 40 -8.21 -9.01 -3.79
CA ASP A 40 -8.47 -9.31 -5.21
C ASP A 40 -7.56 -10.44 -5.73
N TRP A 41 -6.48 -10.76 -5.00
CA TRP A 41 -5.53 -11.85 -5.29
C TRP A 41 -5.73 -13.08 -4.40
N THR A 42 -6.93 -13.22 -3.81
CA THR A 42 -7.30 -14.43 -3.08
C THR A 42 -7.92 -15.45 -4.02
N THR A 43 -7.73 -16.74 -3.74
CA THR A 43 -8.18 -17.85 -4.59
C THR A 43 -9.36 -18.62 -3.99
N ASP A 44 -9.69 -18.38 -2.72
CA ASP A 44 -10.79 -19.03 -2.02
C ASP A 44 -12.09 -18.23 -2.09
N LYS A 45 -13.22 -18.94 -1.98
CA LYS A 45 -14.58 -18.36 -2.02
C LYS A 45 -14.80 -17.26 -0.97
N HIS A 46 -14.11 -17.31 0.16
CA HIS A 46 -14.30 -16.39 1.28
C HIS A 46 -13.34 -15.20 1.23
N ARG A 47 -12.44 -15.14 0.23
CA ARG A 47 -11.44 -14.10 0.05
C ARG A 47 -10.56 -13.93 1.29
N SER A 48 -10.01 -15.03 1.78
CA SER A 48 -9.28 -15.10 3.04
C SER A 48 -7.89 -14.46 2.91
N VAL A 49 -7.57 -13.55 3.83
CA VAL A 49 -6.35 -12.72 3.81
C VAL A 49 -5.50 -12.84 5.08
N ASP A 50 -5.95 -13.63 6.04
CA ASP A 50 -5.23 -13.93 7.26
C ASP A 50 -4.89 -15.42 7.32
N ASP A 51 -3.87 -15.75 8.11
CA ASP A 51 -3.47 -17.12 8.39
C ASP A 51 -2.97 -17.25 9.83
N ARG A 52 -2.93 -18.49 10.34
CA ARG A 52 -2.43 -18.77 11.67
C ARG A 52 -0.91 -18.68 11.68
N PRO A 53 -0.30 -18.03 12.69
CA PRO A 53 1.15 -18.04 12.83
C PRO A 53 1.66 -19.46 13.12
N PHE A 54 2.76 -19.84 12.49
CA PHE A 54 3.50 -21.03 12.88
C PHE A 54 3.99 -20.90 14.33
N GLY A 55 3.95 -22.01 15.08
CA GLY A 55 4.26 -22.01 16.51
C GLY A 55 3.06 -21.70 17.43
N GLY A 56 1.91 -21.34 16.87
CA GLY A 56 0.70 -21.03 17.64
C GLY A 56 0.76 -19.67 18.34
N GLY A 57 -0.08 -19.49 19.36
CA GLY A 57 -0.28 -18.21 20.04
C GLY A 57 -1.55 -17.48 19.60
N PRO A 58 -1.90 -16.36 20.27
CA PRO A 58 -3.07 -15.57 19.92
C PRO A 58 -2.85 -14.76 18.64
N GLY A 59 -3.94 -14.42 17.97
CA GLY A 59 -3.94 -13.55 16.80
C GLY A 59 -3.71 -14.27 15.47
N MET A 60 -3.64 -13.47 14.41
CA MET A 60 -3.48 -13.92 13.03
C MET A 60 -2.38 -13.09 12.36
N VAL A 61 -1.79 -13.63 11.29
CA VAL A 61 -0.86 -12.91 10.41
C VAL A 61 -1.50 -12.67 9.05
N ILE A 62 -1.01 -11.69 8.29
CA ILE A 62 -1.47 -11.50 6.91
C ILE A 62 -0.95 -12.66 6.06
N LYS A 63 -1.83 -13.28 5.28
CA LYS A 63 -1.50 -14.36 4.36
C LYS A 63 -0.55 -13.86 3.28
N VAL A 64 0.53 -14.61 3.04
CA VAL A 64 1.61 -14.21 2.13
C VAL A 64 1.15 -14.12 0.67
N GLU A 65 0.43 -15.13 0.20
CA GLU A 65 0.02 -15.27 -1.21
C GLU A 65 -0.68 -14.00 -1.79
N PRO A 66 -1.80 -13.51 -1.23
CA PRO A 66 -2.50 -12.35 -1.80
C PRO A 66 -1.65 -11.08 -1.78
N VAL A 67 -0.84 -10.87 -0.74
CA VAL A 67 0.04 -9.69 -0.63
C VAL A 67 1.15 -9.72 -1.67
N VAL A 68 1.85 -10.85 -1.79
CA VAL A 68 2.95 -10.98 -2.74
C VAL A 68 2.44 -10.87 -4.17
N GLN A 69 1.33 -11.52 -4.51
CA GLN A 69 0.75 -11.42 -5.85
C GLN A 69 0.31 -9.98 -6.16
N CYS A 70 -0.26 -9.27 -5.19
CA CYS A 70 -0.60 -7.85 -5.32
C CYS A 70 0.65 -6.99 -5.56
N VAL A 71 1.69 -7.11 -4.74
CA VAL A 71 2.96 -6.37 -4.89
C VAL A 71 3.58 -6.61 -6.27
N GLU A 72 3.71 -7.87 -6.67
CA GLU A 72 4.31 -8.24 -7.95
C GLU A 72 3.49 -7.70 -9.11
N HIS A 73 2.16 -7.82 -9.07
CA HIS A 73 1.31 -7.24 -10.11
C HIS A 73 1.44 -5.72 -10.19
N VAL A 74 1.35 -5.02 -9.05
CA VAL A 74 1.43 -3.56 -9.00
C VAL A 74 2.76 -3.06 -9.57
N ARG A 75 3.87 -3.73 -9.27
CA ARG A 75 5.18 -3.38 -9.83
C ARG A 75 5.20 -3.38 -11.36
N THR A 76 4.42 -4.25 -12.00
CA THR A 76 4.32 -4.31 -13.48
C THR A 76 3.45 -3.22 -14.11
N LEU A 77 2.71 -2.42 -13.33
CA LEU A 77 1.80 -1.39 -13.86
C LEU A 77 2.50 -0.13 -14.40
N ALA A 78 3.83 -0.03 -14.27
CA ALA A 78 4.65 1.03 -14.84
C ALA A 78 6.10 0.56 -15.02
N ASP A 79 6.88 1.25 -15.84
CA ASP A 79 8.30 0.92 -16.09
C ASP A 79 9.17 1.05 -14.84
N ASP A 80 8.87 2.02 -13.97
CA ASP A 80 9.48 2.15 -12.65
C ASP A 80 8.75 1.22 -11.67
N PRO A 81 9.40 0.19 -11.10
CA PRO A 81 8.77 -0.71 -10.13
C PRO A 81 8.39 -0.02 -8.82
N GLY A 82 8.93 1.17 -8.55
CA GLY A 82 8.66 1.95 -7.34
C GLY A 82 9.43 1.46 -6.11
N HIS A 83 9.54 2.36 -5.12
CA HIS A 83 10.18 2.08 -3.85
C HIS A 83 9.18 1.50 -2.85
N LEU A 84 9.25 0.18 -2.61
CA LEU A 84 8.31 -0.53 -1.74
C LEU A 84 8.56 -0.21 -0.26
N VAL A 85 7.55 0.36 0.41
CA VAL A 85 7.57 0.68 1.84
C VAL A 85 6.57 -0.20 2.60
N LEU A 86 7.03 -0.89 3.64
CA LEU A 86 6.16 -1.58 4.61
C LEU A 86 5.99 -0.71 5.85
N LEU A 87 4.76 -0.24 6.09
CA LEU A 87 4.43 0.48 7.33
C LEU A 87 4.31 -0.51 8.48
N THR A 88 5.17 -0.36 9.49
CA THR A 88 5.21 -1.26 10.64
C THR A 88 5.75 -0.57 11.89
N PRO A 89 5.26 -0.88 13.11
CA PRO A 89 5.81 -0.33 14.35
C PRO A 89 7.29 -0.61 14.58
N GLN A 90 7.85 -1.65 13.94
CA GLN A 90 9.28 -1.98 14.01
C GLN A 90 10.14 -1.16 13.01
N GLY A 91 9.53 -0.30 12.19
CA GLY A 91 10.21 0.49 11.17
C GLY A 91 10.92 1.73 11.73
N GLU A 92 11.62 2.46 10.86
CA GLU A 92 12.17 3.78 11.18
C GLU A 92 11.02 4.76 11.46
N THR A 93 11.06 5.47 12.59
CA THR A 93 10.07 6.49 12.93
C THR A 93 10.06 7.59 11.87
N LEU A 94 8.88 7.90 11.32
CA LEU A 94 8.73 8.96 10.32
C LEU A 94 9.02 10.34 10.91
N GLY A 95 10.07 10.98 10.42
CA GLY A 95 10.42 12.37 10.67
C GLY A 95 10.74 13.10 9.37
N GLN A 96 10.91 14.42 9.44
CA GLN A 96 11.15 15.27 8.27
C GLN A 96 12.29 14.77 7.35
N PRO A 97 13.46 14.30 7.87
CA PRO A 97 14.52 13.79 7.01
C PRO A 97 14.12 12.54 6.21
N LEU A 98 13.31 11.65 6.79
CA LEU A 98 12.81 10.47 6.07
C LEU A 98 11.78 10.87 5.01
N VAL A 99 10.92 11.86 5.30
CA VAL A 99 9.96 12.40 4.32
C VAL A 99 10.70 12.98 3.11
N GLU A 100 11.75 13.77 3.32
CA GLU A 100 12.56 14.36 2.24
C GLU A 100 13.22 13.29 1.38
N ARG A 101 13.82 12.26 2.00
CA ARG A 101 14.37 11.11 1.27
C ARG A 101 13.30 10.39 0.45
N LEU A 102 12.14 10.09 1.04
CA LEU A 102 11.05 9.41 0.34
C LEU A 102 10.52 10.25 -0.84
N ALA A 103 10.53 11.57 -0.71
CA ALA A 103 10.08 12.49 -1.75
C ALA A 103 10.99 12.52 -3.00
N GLU A 104 12.21 11.97 -2.93
CA GLU A 104 13.10 11.80 -4.09
C GLU A 104 12.62 10.68 -5.04
N HIS A 105 11.79 9.75 -4.56
CA HIS A 105 11.22 8.69 -5.38
C HIS A 105 10.07 9.18 -6.24
N ARG A 106 10.07 8.81 -7.53
CA ARG A 106 8.98 9.16 -8.46
C ARG A 106 7.73 8.32 -8.20
N ARG A 107 7.92 7.10 -7.70
CA ARG A 107 6.89 6.12 -7.39
C ARG A 107 7.16 5.44 -6.05
N LEU A 108 6.14 5.40 -5.19
CA LEU A 108 6.13 4.76 -3.88
C LEU A 108 5.01 3.72 -3.81
#